data_AF-A0A2H0Z6F9-F1
#
_entry.id   AF-A0A2H0Z6F9-F1
#
_cell.length_a   1.000
_cell.length_b   1.000
_cell.length_c   1.000
_cell.angle_alpha   90.00
_cell.angle_beta   90.00
_cell.angle_gamma   90.00
#
_symmetry.space_group_name_H-M   'P 1'
#
loop_
_entity.id
_entity.type
_entity.pdbx_description
1 polymer ?
#
loop_
_entity_poly.entity_id
_entity_poly.type
_entity_poly.pdbx_seq_one_letter_code
_entity_poly.pdbx_strand_id
1 'polypeptide(L)'
;MKKLYLLLPVLFVQTFFAQSITLIKEERLMKRVEFLASPELQGRLAGSEYYNAAASYGAEEFEIAGLKPFGDENYFQYLNIEYNQILPGEEFSVIRADGSEKKCEIGKDYIYRGFSGSGNTTASVVFCGYGISDSLYDDYKSVDVKGKVAMVFKYQPKWNIEKHAWQNGNPREKARVAFQHGAVGILFVSFPNDEKPQLPIGS
;
A
#
# COMPACT_ATOMS: atom_id res chain seq x y z
N MET A 1 -46.05 72.75 11.08
CA MET A 1 -46.34 71.44 11.72
C MET A 1 -45.22 70.47 11.35
N LYS A 2 -44.31 70.15 12.27
CA LYS A 2 -43.15 69.26 12.00
C LYS A 2 -43.61 67.80 12.12
N LYS A 3 -43.45 66.99 11.06
CA LYS A 3 -43.71 65.55 11.10
C LYS A 3 -42.48 64.85 11.69
N LEU A 4 -42.67 64.19 12.84
CA LEU A 4 -41.66 63.39 13.52
C LEU A 4 -41.79 61.94 13.02
N TYR A 5 -40.77 61.43 12.32
CA TYR A 5 -40.73 60.03 11.88
C TYR A 5 -39.91 59.22 12.89
N LEU A 6 -40.55 58.26 13.54
CA LEU A 6 -39.95 57.35 14.51
C LEU A 6 -39.40 56.12 13.73
N LEU A 7 -38.08 56.00 13.61
CA LEU A 7 -37.43 54.81 13.07
C LEU A 7 -37.38 53.72 14.14
N LEU A 8 -38.17 52.65 13.94
CA LEU A 8 -38.16 51.46 14.79
C LEU A 8 -36.99 50.55 14.33
N PRO A 9 -36.00 50.22 15.18
CA PRO A 9 -34.96 49.29 14.80
C PRO A 9 -35.55 47.87 14.82
N VAL A 10 -35.63 47.24 13.65
CA VAL A 10 -35.94 45.82 13.53
C VAL A 10 -34.70 45.04 13.96
N LEU A 11 -34.71 44.54 15.20
CA LEU A 11 -33.72 43.60 15.70
C LEU A 11 -33.91 42.26 14.97
N PHE A 12 -33.03 41.97 14.02
CA PHE A 12 -32.94 40.67 13.38
C PHE A 12 -32.25 39.71 14.35
N VAL A 13 -33.03 38.98 15.15
CA VAL A 13 -32.51 37.91 16.00
C VAL A 13 -32.16 36.75 15.08
N GLN A 14 -30.89 36.63 14.69
CA GLN A 14 -30.39 35.40 14.10
C GLN A 14 -30.33 34.33 15.18
N THR A 15 -31.29 33.41 15.16
CA THR A 15 -31.18 32.15 15.88
C THR A 15 -30.07 31.33 15.24
N PHE A 16 -28.87 31.41 15.81
CA PHE A 16 -27.85 30.38 15.61
C PHE A 16 -28.38 29.10 16.25
N PHE A 17 -29.03 28.24 15.46
CA PHE A 17 -29.13 26.85 15.83
C PHE A 17 -27.71 26.30 15.85
N ALA A 18 -27.15 26.12 17.04
CA ALA A 18 -26.03 25.22 17.20
C ALA A 18 -26.45 23.90 16.55
N GLN A 19 -25.74 23.48 15.50
CA GLN A 19 -25.93 22.15 14.93
C GLN A 19 -25.84 21.18 16.11
N SER A 20 -26.96 20.56 16.47
CA SER A 20 -26.93 19.38 17.32
C SER A 20 -26.10 18.38 16.52
N ILE A 21 -24.82 18.23 16.90
CA ILE A 21 -24.01 17.12 16.44
C ILE A 21 -24.87 15.92 16.80
N THR A 22 -25.43 15.24 15.79
CA THR A 22 -26.12 13.98 15.99
C THR A 22 -25.13 13.14 16.79
N LEU A 23 -25.44 12.92 18.06
CA LEU A 23 -24.53 12.33 19.03
C LEU A 23 -23.84 11.14 18.37
N ILE A 24 -22.50 11.10 18.37
CA ILE A 24 -21.77 9.98 17.75
C ILE A 24 -22.25 8.70 18.43
N LYS A 25 -22.99 7.87 17.69
CA LYS A 25 -23.53 6.59 18.20
C LYS A 25 -22.64 5.46 17.75
N GLU A 26 -22.24 4.62 18.70
CA GLU A 26 -21.49 3.38 18.47
C GLU A 26 -22.12 2.53 17.36
N GLU A 27 -23.43 2.29 17.44
CA GLU A 27 -24.17 1.51 16.44
C GLU A 27 -24.00 2.05 15.01
N ARG A 28 -24.02 3.38 14.84
CA ARG A 28 -23.86 4.00 13.51
C ARG A 28 -22.42 3.87 13.00
N LEU A 29 -21.43 3.98 13.89
CA LEU A 29 -20.03 3.76 13.54
C LEU A 29 -19.79 2.30 13.13
N MET A 30 -20.35 1.35 13.88
CA MET A 30 -20.18 -0.07 13.58
C MET A 30 -20.87 -0.46 12.27
N LYS A 31 -22.07 0.04 11.98
CA LYS A 31 -22.73 -0.18 10.68
C LYS A 31 -21.89 0.30 9.49
N ARG A 32 -21.20 1.44 9.62
CA ARG A 32 -20.25 1.94 8.61
C ARG A 32 -19.08 0.99 8.40
N VAL A 33 -18.49 0.50 9.50
CA VAL A 33 -17.37 -0.45 9.44
C VAL A 33 -17.82 -1.76 8.82
N GLU A 34 -18.97 -2.29 9.25
CA GLU A 34 -19.54 -3.53 8.73
C GLU A 34 -19.77 -3.47 7.22
N PHE A 35 -20.36 -2.38 6.72
CA PHE A 35 -20.53 -2.17 5.29
C PHE A 35 -19.18 -2.02 4.57
N LEU A 36 -18.29 -1.14 5.04
CA LEU A 36 -17.01 -0.87 4.36
C LEU A 36 -16.03 -2.06 4.38
N ALA A 37 -16.22 -3.01 5.30
CA ALA A 37 -15.46 -4.24 5.42
C ALA A 37 -16.24 -5.47 4.94
N SER A 38 -17.40 -5.28 4.32
CA SER A 38 -18.29 -6.37 3.96
C SER A 38 -17.73 -7.17 2.76
N PRO A 39 -18.06 -8.47 2.64
CA PRO A 39 -17.67 -9.28 1.49
C PRO A 39 -18.11 -8.70 0.13
N GLU A 40 -19.22 -7.97 0.12
CA GLU A 40 -19.78 -7.31 -1.08
C GLU A 40 -18.83 -6.26 -1.67
N LEU A 41 -17.93 -5.69 -0.87
CA LEU A 41 -16.94 -4.70 -1.33
C LEU A 41 -15.58 -5.32 -1.70
N GLN A 42 -15.43 -6.65 -1.63
CA GLN A 42 -14.29 -7.42 -2.16
C GLN A 42 -12.90 -6.80 -1.96
N GLY A 43 -12.64 -6.20 -0.78
CA GLY A 43 -11.35 -5.61 -0.45
C GLY A 43 -11.04 -4.24 -1.07
N ARG A 44 -11.97 -3.64 -1.84
CA ARG A 44 -11.91 -2.24 -2.32
C ARG A 44 -10.57 -1.87 -2.98
N LEU A 45 -10.09 -2.71 -3.91
CA LEU A 45 -8.91 -2.38 -4.71
C LEU A 45 -9.15 -1.05 -5.43
N ALA A 46 -8.24 -0.10 -5.33
CA ALA A 46 -8.41 1.23 -5.92
C ALA A 46 -8.68 1.14 -7.42
N GLY A 47 -9.67 1.89 -7.91
CA GLY A 47 -10.13 1.84 -9.31
C GLY A 47 -11.06 0.68 -9.66
N SER A 48 -11.30 -0.29 -8.76
CA SER A 48 -12.30 -1.35 -8.97
C SER A 48 -13.74 -0.83 -8.80
N GLU A 49 -14.70 -1.58 -9.35
CA GLU A 49 -16.13 -1.31 -9.13
C GLU A 49 -16.52 -1.29 -7.64
N TYR A 50 -15.88 -2.14 -6.83
CA TYR A 50 -16.14 -2.23 -5.40
C TYR A 50 -15.57 -1.03 -4.61
N TYR A 51 -14.42 -0.50 -5.06
CA TYR A 51 -13.92 0.77 -4.53
C TYR A 51 -14.87 1.91 -4.91
N ASN A 52 -15.38 1.94 -6.14
CA ASN A 52 -16.34 2.95 -6.57
C ASN A 52 -17.63 2.88 -5.76
N ALA A 53 -18.13 1.69 -5.43
CA ALA A 53 -19.27 1.53 -4.53
C ALA A 53 -18.99 2.10 -3.12
N ALA A 54 -17.80 1.85 -2.57
CA ALA A 54 -17.39 2.41 -1.29
C ALA A 54 -17.22 3.95 -1.34
N ALA A 55 -16.73 4.49 -2.46
CA ALA A 55 -16.60 5.93 -2.67
C ALA A 55 -17.98 6.60 -2.77
N SER A 56 -18.92 5.99 -3.48
CA SER A 56 -20.31 6.45 -3.55
C SER A 56 -20.97 6.47 -2.18
N TYR A 57 -20.78 5.42 -1.38
CA TYR A 57 -21.24 5.41 0.02
C TYR A 57 -20.67 6.58 0.84
N GLY A 58 -19.38 6.90 0.65
CA GLY A 58 -18.76 8.07 1.30
C GLY A 58 -19.38 9.40 0.85
N ALA A 59 -19.66 9.54 -0.45
CA ALA A 59 -20.32 10.71 -1.01
C ALA A 59 -21.75 10.89 -0.46
N GLU A 60 -22.52 9.80 -0.32
CA GLU A 60 -23.85 9.82 0.30
C GLU A 60 -23.79 10.26 1.76
N GLU A 61 -22.81 9.77 2.55
CA GLU A 61 -22.64 10.20 3.94
C GLU A 61 -22.24 11.69 4.04
N PHE A 62 -21.50 12.22 3.07
CA PHE A 62 -21.19 13.65 2.98
C PHE A 62 -22.43 14.48 2.65
N GLU A 63 -23.26 14.01 1.73
CA GLU A 63 -24.52 14.67 1.39
C GLU A 63 -25.48 14.70 2.60
N ILE A 64 -25.64 13.57 3.30
CA ILE A 64 -26.44 13.48 4.54
C ILE A 64 -25.92 14.44 5.62
N ALA A 65 -24.61 14.66 5.67
CA ALA A 65 -23.98 15.60 6.59
C ALA A 65 -24.12 17.08 6.16
N GLY A 66 -24.68 17.37 4.98
CA GLY A 66 -24.84 18.72 4.46
C GLY A 66 -23.53 19.36 3.99
N LEU A 67 -22.51 18.55 3.69
CA LEU A 67 -21.26 19.05 3.12
C LEU A 67 -21.49 19.50 1.67
N LYS A 68 -20.74 20.51 1.25
CA LYS A 68 -20.76 20.96 -0.16
C LYS A 68 -19.76 20.12 -0.98
N PRO A 69 -20.11 19.71 -2.20
CA PRO A 69 -19.19 19.02 -3.10
C PRO A 69 -17.99 19.91 -3.47
N PHE A 70 -16.80 19.28 -3.64
CA PHE A 70 -15.55 19.96 -4.02
C PHE A 70 -14.62 19.05 -4.85
N GLY A 71 -15.17 18.10 -5.58
CA GLY A 71 -14.43 17.21 -6.46
C GLY A 71 -14.35 17.73 -7.90
N ASP A 72 -13.64 16.98 -8.74
CA ASP A 72 -13.68 17.14 -10.21
C ASP A 72 -15.11 16.91 -10.73
N GLU A 73 -15.81 15.95 -10.12
CA GLU A 73 -17.23 15.69 -10.33
C GLU A 73 -17.93 15.48 -8.98
N ASN A 74 -18.78 16.42 -8.56
CA ASN A 74 -19.48 16.38 -7.27
C ASN A 74 -18.53 16.16 -6.07
N TYR A 75 -18.63 15.03 -5.39
CA TYR A 75 -17.77 14.67 -4.24
C TYR A 75 -16.51 13.90 -4.65
N PHE A 76 -16.34 13.59 -5.94
CA PHE A 76 -15.29 12.71 -6.44
C PHE A 76 -14.11 13.48 -7.01
N GLN A 77 -12.91 13.08 -6.61
CA GLN A 77 -11.65 13.51 -7.20
C GLN A 77 -11.01 12.32 -7.92
N TYR A 78 -10.64 12.49 -9.18
CA TYR A 78 -10.04 11.45 -9.99
C TYR A 78 -8.51 11.57 -9.97
N LEU A 79 -7.86 10.44 -9.73
CA LEU A 79 -6.41 10.34 -9.64
C LEU A 79 -5.93 9.18 -10.51
N ASN A 80 -4.88 9.41 -11.30
CA ASN A 80 -4.17 8.32 -11.96
C ASN A 80 -3.34 7.57 -10.92
N ILE A 81 -3.60 6.28 -10.79
CA ILE A 81 -2.86 5.39 -9.89
C ILE A 81 -2.14 4.33 -10.72
N GLU A 82 -0.90 4.04 -10.34
CA GLU A 82 -0.22 2.85 -10.83
C GLU A 82 -0.88 1.62 -10.21
N TYR A 83 -1.17 0.62 -11.03
CA TYR A 83 -1.65 -0.68 -10.58
C TYR A 83 -0.84 -1.78 -11.28
N ASN A 84 -0.81 -2.95 -10.64
CA ASN A 84 -0.21 -4.14 -11.23
C ASN A 84 -1.29 -5.19 -11.40
N GLN A 85 -1.26 -5.86 -12.54
CA GLN A 85 -2.13 -6.99 -12.83
C GLN A 85 -1.28 -8.22 -13.09
N ILE A 86 -1.60 -9.30 -12.38
CA ILE A 86 -1.02 -10.60 -12.65
C ILE A 86 -1.84 -11.21 -13.78
N LEU A 87 -1.21 -11.37 -14.95
CA LEU A 87 -1.85 -11.94 -16.13
C LEU A 87 -1.74 -13.48 -16.09
N PRO A 88 -2.72 -14.21 -16.65
CA PRO A 88 -2.65 -15.67 -16.73
C PRO A 88 -1.41 -16.17 -17.46
N GLY A 89 -0.83 -17.26 -16.97
CA GLY A 89 0.37 -17.88 -17.56
C GLY A 89 1.67 -17.44 -16.88
N GLU A 90 1.55 -16.78 -15.74
CA GLU A 90 2.62 -16.57 -14.79
C GLU A 90 3.12 -17.91 -14.22
N GLU A 91 4.44 -18.05 -14.12
CA GLU A 91 5.05 -19.23 -13.55
C GLU A 91 6.30 -18.84 -12.77
N PHE A 92 6.49 -19.48 -11.63
CA PHE A 92 7.72 -19.39 -10.86
C PHE A 92 8.15 -20.79 -10.44
N SER A 93 9.40 -21.13 -10.71
CA SER A 93 9.98 -22.42 -10.37
C SER A 93 11.34 -22.23 -9.73
N VAL A 94 11.64 -23.07 -8.75
CA VAL A 94 12.99 -23.20 -8.17
C VAL A 94 13.66 -24.41 -8.79
N ILE A 95 14.74 -24.16 -9.54
CA ILE A 95 15.58 -25.21 -10.13
C ILE A 95 16.78 -25.43 -9.19
N ARG A 96 16.95 -26.66 -8.71
CA ARG A 96 18.04 -27.06 -7.82
C ARG A 96 19.29 -27.46 -8.61
N ALA A 97 20.42 -27.57 -7.90
CA ALA A 97 21.71 -27.93 -8.50
C ALA A 97 21.73 -29.34 -9.13
N ASP A 98 20.86 -30.25 -8.67
CA ASP A 98 20.68 -31.59 -9.25
C ASP A 98 19.77 -31.59 -10.50
N GLY A 99 19.31 -30.43 -10.94
CA GLY A 99 18.39 -30.28 -12.07
C GLY A 99 16.93 -30.50 -11.71
N SER A 100 16.61 -30.86 -10.46
CA SER A 100 15.21 -30.99 -10.04
C SER A 100 14.52 -29.63 -9.99
N GLU A 101 13.29 -29.58 -10.50
CA GLU A 101 12.47 -28.38 -10.52
C GLU A 101 11.31 -28.51 -9.54
N LYS A 102 11.11 -27.48 -8.71
CA LYS A 102 9.90 -27.30 -7.91
C LYS A 102 9.10 -26.13 -8.47
N LYS A 103 7.96 -26.41 -9.09
CA LYS A 103 6.97 -25.38 -9.42
C LYS A 103 6.39 -24.80 -8.12
N CYS A 104 6.26 -23.48 -8.07
CA CYS A 104 5.75 -22.74 -6.92
C CYS A 104 4.34 -22.23 -7.20
N GLU A 105 3.51 -22.26 -6.16
CA GLU A 105 2.12 -21.82 -6.20
C GLU A 105 2.01 -20.38 -5.67
N ILE A 106 1.42 -19.48 -6.46
CA ILE A 106 1.20 -18.09 -6.05
C ILE A 106 0.23 -18.02 -4.86
N GLY A 107 0.47 -17.10 -3.93
CA GLY A 107 -0.27 -16.95 -2.67
C GLY A 107 0.13 -17.95 -1.58
N LYS A 108 0.77 -19.07 -1.95
CA LYS A 108 1.24 -20.10 -1.01
C LYS A 108 2.76 -20.11 -0.86
N ASP A 109 3.48 -20.30 -1.96
CA ASP A 109 4.94 -20.32 -1.98
C ASP A 109 5.53 -18.92 -2.19
N TYR A 110 4.86 -18.06 -2.98
CA TYR A 110 5.35 -16.73 -3.32
C TYR A 110 4.22 -15.75 -3.67
N ILE A 111 4.57 -14.47 -3.72
CA ILE A 111 3.71 -13.36 -4.17
C ILE A 111 4.55 -12.35 -4.94
N TYR A 112 3.92 -11.59 -5.81
CA TYR A 112 4.53 -10.40 -6.38
C TYR A 112 4.42 -9.20 -5.44
N ARG A 113 5.26 -8.20 -5.65
CA ARG A 113 5.11 -6.88 -5.03
C ARG A 113 4.59 -5.91 -6.07
N GLY A 114 3.98 -4.81 -5.62
CA GLY A 114 3.47 -3.74 -6.50
C GLY A 114 4.53 -2.97 -7.32
N PHE A 115 5.75 -3.50 -7.42
CA PHE A 115 6.82 -3.00 -8.28
C PHE A 115 7.57 -4.12 -9.00
N SER A 116 7.00 -5.33 -9.01
CA SER A 116 7.48 -6.43 -9.83
C SER A 116 7.28 -6.10 -11.30
N GLY A 117 8.35 -6.11 -12.08
CA GLY A 117 8.27 -5.97 -13.54
C GLY A 117 7.75 -7.23 -14.21
N SER A 118 7.37 -7.10 -15.48
CA SER A 118 6.99 -8.22 -16.35
C SER A 118 8.19 -8.75 -17.14
N GLY A 119 8.22 -10.05 -17.41
CA GLY A 119 9.24 -10.65 -18.27
C GLY A 119 9.39 -12.16 -18.01
N ASN A 120 10.29 -12.79 -18.76
CA ASN A 120 10.70 -14.17 -18.53
C ASN A 120 12.21 -14.20 -18.29
N THR A 121 12.64 -14.89 -17.24
CA THR A 121 14.06 -15.09 -16.96
C THR A 121 14.29 -16.40 -16.23
N THR A 122 15.39 -17.07 -16.54
CA THR A 122 15.97 -18.15 -15.74
C THR A 122 17.40 -17.75 -15.43
N ALA A 123 17.71 -17.58 -14.15
CA ALA A 123 19.00 -17.09 -13.71
C ALA A 123 19.38 -17.74 -12.38
N SER A 124 20.69 -17.85 -12.13
CA SER A 124 21.21 -18.30 -10.85
C SER A 124 20.79 -17.33 -9.73
N VAL A 125 20.59 -17.87 -8.54
CA VAL A 125 20.26 -17.10 -7.33
C VAL A 125 21.53 -16.92 -6.51
N VAL A 126 21.74 -15.73 -5.96
CA VAL A 126 22.82 -15.47 -5.00
C VAL A 126 22.26 -14.76 -3.77
N PHE A 127 22.75 -15.13 -2.59
CA PHE A 127 22.30 -14.53 -1.35
C PHE A 127 23.08 -13.24 -1.06
N CYS A 128 22.36 -12.13 -0.88
CA CYS A 128 22.92 -10.78 -0.67
C CYS A 128 22.50 -10.21 0.70
N GLY A 129 22.45 -11.03 1.75
CA GLY A 129 22.21 -10.57 3.11
C GLY A 129 20.92 -9.78 3.27
N TYR A 130 21.03 -8.50 3.66
CA TYR A 130 19.91 -7.57 3.81
C TYR A 130 19.67 -6.71 2.56
N GLY A 131 20.47 -6.86 1.50
CA GLY A 131 20.40 -6.05 0.29
C GLY A 131 20.83 -4.61 0.51
N ILE A 132 21.74 -4.36 1.46
CA ILE A 132 22.24 -3.03 1.81
C ILE A 132 23.50 -2.74 1.01
N SER A 133 23.62 -1.52 0.50
CA SER A 133 24.85 -1.00 -0.07
C SER A 133 24.99 0.47 0.34
N ASP A 134 25.83 0.73 1.34
CA ASP A 134 26.16 2.07 1.84
C ASP A 134 27.67 2.22 2.12
N SER A 135 28.08 3.37 2.67
CA SER A 135 29.48 3.68 2.96
C SER A 135 30.12 2.89 4.10
N LEU A 136 29.34 2.39 5.05
CA LEU A 136 29.75 1.66 6.25
C LEU A 136 29.55 0.14 6.10
N TYR A 137 28.59 -0.29 5.29
CA TYR A 137 28.21 -1.68 5.09
C TYR A 137 27.68 -1.93 3.68
N ASP A 138 28.17 -2.99 3.05
CA ASP A 138 27.80 -3.34 1.68
C ASP A 138 27.72 -4.86 1.51
N ASP A 139 26.49 -5.38 1.43
CA ASP A 139 26.19 -6.79 1.18
C ASP A 139 26.65 -7.24 -0.22
N TYR A 140 26.87 -6.30 -1.15
CA TYR A 140 27.25 -6.60 -2.53
C TYR A 140 28.76 -6.57 -2.76
N LYS A 141 29.55 -6.00 -1.84
CA LYS A 141 31.00 -5.80 -1.99
C LYS A 141 31.78 -7.07 -2.36
N SER A 142 31.35 -8.21 -1.84
CA SER A 142 32.00 -9.52 -2.05
C SER A 142 31.11 -10.51 -2.80
N VAL A 143 30.04 -10.02 -3.44
CA VAL A 143 29.02 -10.87 -4.09
C VAL A 143 28.84 -10.43 -5.54
N ASP A 144 29.16 -11.31 -6.47
CA ASP A 144 28.85 -11.09 -7.89
C ASP A 144 27.37 -11.40 -8.15
N VAL A 145 26.54 -10.36 -8.21
CA VAL A 145 25.10 -10.44 -8.48
C VAL A 145 24.74 -10.16 -9.95
N LYS A 146 25.72 -9.78 -10.78
CA LYS A 146 25.46 -9.35 -12.15
C LYS A 146 24.86 -10.49 -12.97
N GLY A 147 23.69 -10.25 -13.59
CA GLY A 147 22.96 -11.26 -14.36
C GLY A 147 22.24 -12.32 -13.51
N LYS A 148 22.21 -12.17 -12.18
CA LYS A 148 21.65 -13.14 -11.23
C LYS A 148 20.44 -12.56 -10.50
N VAL A 149 19.68 -13.44 -9.85
CA VAL A 149 18.61 -13.05 -8.93
C VAL A 149 19.20 -12.85 -7.53
N ALA A 150 19.01 -11.66 -6.96
CA ALA A 150 19.43 -11.36 -5.59
C ALA A 150 18.40 -11.92 -4.59
N MET A 151 18.80 -12.84 -3.72
CA MET A 151 17.97 -13.27 -2.59
C MET A 151 18.37 -12.49 -1.35
N VAL A 152 17.43 -11.79 -0.73
CA VAL A 152 17.69 -10.90 0.42
C VAL A 152 16.67 -11.14 1.53
N PHE A 153 17.07 -10.83 2.76
CA PHE A 153 16.11 -10.72 3.85
C PHE A 153 15.18 -9.53 3.64
N LYS A 154 13.88 -9.76 3.84
CA LYS A 154 12.87 -8.69 3.79
C LYS A 154 13.01 -7.68 4.94
N TYR A 155 13.61 -8.08 6.05
CA TYR A 155 13.76 -7.28 7.26
C TYR A 155 14.97 -6.34 7.18
N GLN A 156 15.14 -5.48 8.19
CA GLN A 156 16.38 -4.75 8.42
C GLN A 156 17.28 -5.50 9.41
N PRO A 157 18.60 -5.23 9.42
CA PRO A 157 19.47 -5.69 10.48
C PRO A 157 19.01 -5.13 11.84
N LYS A 158 19.08 -5.95 12.89
CA LYS A 158 18.80 -5.51 14.28
C LYS A 158 19.99 -4.81 14.94
N TRP A 159 21.18 -4.98 14.39
CA TRP A 159 22.40 -4.33 14.85
C TRP A 159 22.55 -2.95 14.18
N ASN A 160 23.32 -2.06 14.79
CA ASN A 160 23.69 -0.77 14.22
C ASN A 160 25.23 -0.63 14.23
N ILE A 161 25.78 -0.02 13.19
CA ILE A 161 27.19 0.39 13.14
C ILE A 161 27.25 1.86 13.51
N GLU A 162 27.99 2.24 14.55
CA GLU A 162 28.23 3.65 14.90
C GLU A 162 26.95 4.51 15.10
N LYS A 163 25.86 3.89 15.58
CA LYS A 163 24.51 4.51 15.67
C LYS A 163 23.91 4.92 14.31
N HIS A 164 24.47 4.42 13.20
CA HIS A 164 23.87 4.49 11.88
C HIS A 164 22.55 3.71 11.90
N ALA A 165 21.44 4.42 11.74
CA ALA A 165 20.14 3.81 11.51
C ALA A 165 20.04 3.42 10.03
N TRP A 166 19.61 2.19 9.73
CA TRP A 166 19.38 1.74 8.36
C TRP A 166 18.27 2.57 7.70
N GLN A 167 18.67 3.60 6.95
CA GLN A 167 17.75 4.61 6.41
C GLN A 167 16.72 4.01 5.42
N ASN A 168 17.00 2.83 4.84
CA ASN A 168 16.28 2.33 3.66
C ASN A 168 15.96 0.82 3.68
N GLY A 169 15.26 0.32 4.70
CA GLY A 169 14.76 -1.07 4.69
C GLY A 169 13.54 -1.32 3.81
N ASN A 170 13.06 -0.32 3.06
CA ASN A 170 11.93 -0.47 2.16
C ASN A 170 12.29 -1.49 1.05
N PRO A 171 11.45 -2.53 0.83
CA PRO A 171 11.66 -3.49 -0.26
C PRO A 171 11.90 -2.86 -1.64
N ARG A 172 11.24 -1.74 -1.96
CA ARG A 172 11.43 -1.04 -3.24
C ARG A 172 12.86 -0.51 -3.39
N GLU A 173 13.44 0.01 -2.32
CA GLU A 173 14.82 0.48 -2.35
C GLU A 173 15.83 -0.65 -2.46
N LYS A 174 15.61 -1.76 -1.76
CA LYS A 174 16.44 -2.97 -1.91
C LYS A 174 16.42 -3.48 -3.36
N ALA A 175 15.25 -3.43 -4.01
CA ALA A 175 15.15 -3.79 -5.43
C ALA A 175 15.96 -2.85 -6.33
N ARG A 176 15.91 -1.53 -6.07
CA ARG A 176 16.73 -0.54 -6.80
C ARG A 176 18.23 -0.78 -6.61
N VAL A 177 18.68 -1.05 -5.38
CA VAL A 177 20.09 -1.34 -5.07
C VAL A 177 20.56 -2.60 -5.78
N ALA A 178 19.78 -3.68 -5.74
CA ALA A 178 20.09 -4.92 -6.47
C ALA A 178 20.21 -4.67 -7.98
N PHE A 179 19.27 -3.91 -8.55
CA PHE A 179 19.31 -3.54 -9.97
C PHE A 179 20.57 -2.71 -10.33
N GLN A 180 20.97 -1.76 -9.49
CA GLN A 180 22.18 -0.96 -9.70
C GLN A 180 23.46 -1.81 -9.70
N HIS A 181 23.46 -2.94 -9.00
CA HIS A 181 24.56 -3.91 -9.01
C HIS A 181 24.46 -4.94 -10.14
N GLY A 182 23.44 -4.81 -11.01
CA GLY A 182 23.27 -5.64 -12.20
C GLY A 182 22.43 -6.91 -11.99
N ALA A 183 21.71 -7.02 -10.87
CA ALA A 183 20.76 -8.11 -10.67
C ALA A 183 19.62 -8.04 -11.71
N VAL A 184 19.17 -9.21 -12.18
CA VAL A 184 18.03 -9.34 -13.11
C VAL A 184 16.71 -9.60 -12.40
N GLY A 185 16.75 -9.81 -11.09
CA GLY A 185 15.58 -10.01 -10.24
C GLY A 185 15.94 -9.97 -8.76
N ILE A 186 14.94 -9.90 -7.89
CA ILE A 186 15.11 -9.92 -6.44
C ILE A 186 14.06 -10.80 -5.78
N LEU A 187 14.48 -11.61 -4.81
CA LEU A 187 13.62 -12.45 -3.97
C LEU A 187 13.74 -12.00 -2.52
N PHE A 188 12.61 -11.76 -1.88
CA PHE A 188 12.55 -11.38 -0.47
C PHE A 188 12.18 -12.59 0.37
N VAL A 189 13.06 -12.97 1.29
CA VAL A 189 12.85 -14.12 2.18
C VAL A 189 12.79 -13.69 3.65
N SER A 190 12.08 -14.47 4.47
CA SER A 190 12.15 -14.38 5.93
C SER A 190 13.48 -14.96 6.42
N PHE A 191 13.77 -14.81 7.72
CA PHE A 191 14.92 -15.47 8.31
C PHE A 191 14.76 -16.99 8.25
N PRO A 192 15.85 -17.75 8.04
CA PRO A 192 15.79 -19.20 8.10
C PRO A 192 15.37 -19.64 9.51
N ASN A 193 14.55 -20.70 9.58
CA ASN A 193 14.07 -21.29 10.83
C ASN A 193 13.32 -20.31 11.76
N ASP A 194 12.68 -19.28 11.20
CA ASP A 194 11.75 -18.44 11.96
C ASP A 194 10.62 -19.33 12.51
N GLU A 195 10.40 -19.35 13.83
CA GLU A 195 9.33 -20.13 14.47
C GLU A 195 7.94 -19.66 14.04
N LYS A 196 7.82 -18.39 13.61
CA LYS A 196 6.56 -17.78 13.17
C LYS A 196 6.79 -17.03 11.86
N PRO A 197 7.05 -17.77 10.76
CA PRO A 197 7.31 -17.13 9.48
C PRO A 197 6.04 -16.38 9.07
N GLN A 198 6.18 -15.08 8.81
CA GLN A 198 5.08 -14.32 8.23
C GLN A 198 4.75 -14.92 6.86
N LEU A 199 3.47 -15.24 6.66
CA LEU A 199 2.95 -15.72 5.39
C LEU A 199 3.21 -14.69 4.28
N PRO A 200 3.32 -15.13 3.02
CA PRO A 200 3.35 -14.22 1.88
C PRO A 200 2.13 -13.28 1.91
N ILE A 201 2.33 -12.02 2.27
CA ILE A 201 1.29 -10.98 2.23
C ILE A 201 1.48 -10.11 0.99
N GLY A 202 0.58 -10.27 0.02
CA GLY A 202 0.53 -9.46 -1.20
C GLY A 202 0.42 -7.97 -0.86
N SER A 203 0.98 -7.13 -1.71
CA SER A 203 0.68 -5.69 -1.74
C SER A 203 -0.14 -5.39 -2.99
#